data_AF-A0A078J6V6-F1
#
_entry.id   AF-A0A078J6V6-F1
#
_cell.length_a   1.000
_cell.length_b   1.000
_cell.length_c   1.000
_cell.angle_alpha   90.00
_cell.angle_beta   90.00
_cell.angle_gamma   90.00
#
_symmetry.space_group_name_H-M   'P 1'
#
loop_
_entity.id
_entity.type
_entity.pdbx_description
1 polymer ?
#
loop_
_entity_poly.entity_id
_entity_poly.type
_entity_poly.pdbx_seq_one_letter_code
_entity_poly.pdbx_strand_id
1 'polypeptide(L)'
;SLTCKQGLGMHQEVSSDGGERIVVSQPILEGFEDVEEEGDGLACMVCREGYKLRPTDLLGVYSYSKRVNLGVGTSGSARGECVYTTVSYFNIIHFQCHQEAKRADAALKNPKKEWEGAMLRNNESLCNSLFPVKGPLVPLAQYLRYVDQYWDNLNALGRADGSRLRLLTYDIVLMLARFATGASFSADCRGGGRDSNSRFLPFMFQMARHLLDQGGPSQRTNMAKCVSSYISSSTSTATVPSSDSRPITPGSQLSSTGAEETVQFMMVNSLLSESYESWLQHRRVFLQRGIYHTFMQHAHGRAASRAAESSSSGGKSQDAAETLTGDELLSIVKPMLVYTGMIEQLQQFFKPKKPANVEPNKKEGTSSGVELEPWEIVMKEKLLNVKDMVGFSKELISWLDDINSATDLQEAFDIVGVLADVLSGGVTHCDEFVRSAIVAGNGKVMNALSQKKKKKVEFRSPAWFALENDTRLVIKHL
;
A
#
# COMPACT_ATOMS: atom_id res chain seq x y z
N SER A 1 -40.60 -46.72 -12.57
CA SER A 1 -40.23 -45.47 -13.30
C SER A 1 -40.78 -44.23 -12.62
N LEU A 2 -42.07 -44.19 -12.24
CA LEU A 2 -42.68 -43.06 -11.51
C LEU A 2 -42.13 -42.84 -10.08
N THR A 3 -41.78 -43.90 -9.35
CA THR A 3 -41.23 -43.82 -7.99
C THR A 3 -39.81 -43.25 -7.90
N CYS A 4 -39.04 -43.27 -8.99
CA CYS A 4 -37.70 -42.65 -9.04
C CYS A 4 -37.77 -41.13 -9.31
N LYS A 5 -38.88 -40.64 -9.86
CA LYS A 5 -39.06 -39.21 -10.20
C LYS A 5 -39.46 -38.35 -8.99
N GLN A 6 -40.21 -38.91 -8.05
CA GLN A 6 -40.65 -38.19 -6.84
C GLN A 6 -39.51 -37.89 -5.86
N GLY A 7 -38.43 -38.70 -5.84
CA GLY A 7 -37.26 -38.45 -4.98
C GLY A 7 -36.35 -37.31 -5.43
N LEU A 8 -36.55 -36.76 -6.63
CA LEU A 8 -35.72 -35.69 -7.23
C LEU A 8 -36.46 -34.34 -7.37
N GLY A 9 -37.63 -34.19 -6.72
CA GLY A 9 -38.43 -32.96 -6.82
C GLY A 9 -38.96 -32.67 -8.23
N MET A 10 -39.10 -33.70 -9.08
CA MET A 10 -39.60 -33.57 -10.46
C MET A 10 -41.06 -33.99 -10.54
N HIS A 11 -41.94 -33.05 -10.85
CA HIS A 11 -43.33 -33.35 -11.18
C HIS A 11 -43.64 -32.94 -12.62
N GLN A 12 -44.58 -33.67 -13.22
CA GLN A 12 -44.98 -33.48 -14.61
C GLN A 12 -46.23 -32.61 -14.62
N GLU A 13 -46.14 -31.44 -15.24
CA GLU A 13 -47.29 -30.56 -15.45
C GLU A 13 -47.68 -30.57 -16.93
N VAL A 14 -48.98 -30.68 -17.18
CA VAL A 14 -49.55 -30.60 -18.52
C VAL A 14 -49.90 -29.15 -18.78
N SER A 15 -49.26 -28.56 -19.79
CA SER A 15 -49.51 -27.18 -20.20
C SER A 15 -50.88 -27.07 -20.88
N SER A 16 -51.48 -25.89 -20.91
CA SER A 16 -52.81 -25.65 -21.47
C SER A 16 -52.92 -25.91 -22.99
N ASP A 17 -51.81 -26.17 -23.67
CA ASP A 17 -51.69 -26.56 -25.07
C ASP A 17 -51.52 -28.08 -25.29
N GLY A 18 -51.60 -28.88 -24.23
CA GLY A 18 -51.43 -30.34 -24.29
C GLY A 18 -49.96 -30.82 -24.33
N GLY A 19 -48.99 -29.92 -24.17
CA GLY A 19 -47.58 -30.27 -24.03
C GLY A 19 -47.24 -30.77 -22.62
N GLU A 20 -46.67 -31.97 -22.52
CA GLU A 20 -46.11 -32.49 -21.27
C GLU A 20 -44.73 -31.83 -20.99
N ARG A 21 -44.62 -31.10 -19.88
CA ARG A 21 -43.34 -30.52 -19.44
C ARG A 21 -42.97 -31.08 -18.05
N ILE A 22 -41.72 -31.51 -17.92
CA ILE A 22 -41.15 -31.89 -16.63
C ILE A 22 -40.62 -30.63 -15.97
N VAL A 23 -41.21 -30.25 -14.83
CA VAL A 23 -40.79 -29.10 -14.02
C VAL A 23 -39.96 -29.63 -12.85
N VAL A 24 -38.76 -29.08 -12.67
CA VAL A 24 -37.86 -29.41 -11.55
C VAL A 24 -38.02 -28.32 -10.49
N SER A 25 -38.83 -28.57 -9.47
CA SER A 25 -38.83 -27.75 -8.26
C SER A 25 -37.58 -28.12 -7.46
N GLN A 26 -36.58 -27.22 -7.46
CA GLN A 26 -35.31 -27.25 -6.71
C GLN A 26 -34.73 -28.65 -6.40
N PRO A 27 -33.64 -29.07 -7.07
CA PRO A 27 -32.98 -30.32 -6.69
C PRO A 27 -32.41 -30.16 -5.27
N ILE A 28 -33.01 -30.84 -4.29
CA ILE A 28 -32.40 -31.06 -2.98
C ILE A 28 -31.34 -32.14 -3.19
N LEU A 29 -30.10 -31.71 -3.46
CA LEU A 29 -28.93 -32.57 -3.49
C LEU A 29 -28.47 -32.80 -2.03
N GLU A 30 -29.01 -33.85 -1.39
CA GLU A 30 -28.48 -34.35 -0.13
C GLU A 30 -26.99 -34.72 -0.31
N GLY A 31 -26.10 -34.02 0.40
CA GLY A 31 -24.64 -34.21 0.34
C GLY A 31 -23.82 -33.01 -0.16
N PHE A 32 -24.45 -31.88 -0.54
CA PHE A 32 -23.75 -30.61 -0.83
C PHE A 32 -23.79 -29.58 0.32
N GLU A 33 -24.47 -29.89 1.42
CA GLU A 33 -24.63 -28.97 2.56
C GLU A 33 -23.40 -28.93 3.49
N ASP A 34 -22.41 -29.81 3.28
CA ASP A 34 -21.13 -29.83 4.02
C ASP A 34 -19.92 -29.49 3.12
N VAL A 35 -20.10 -28.70 2.06
CA VAL A 35 -18.94 -27.94 1.56
C VAL A 35 -18.73 -26.82 2.57
N GLU A 36 -17.93 -27.08 3.60
CA GLU A 36 -17.31 -26.01 4.38
C GLU A 36 -16.59 -25.10 3.39
N GLU A 37 -17.28 -24.04 2.94
CA GLU A 37 -16.69 -22.89 2.29
C GLU A 37 -15.48 -22.54 3.15
N GLU A 38 -14.26 -22.67 2.60
CA GLU A 38 -13.03 -22.71 3.41
C GLU A 38 -13.06 -21.62 4.48
N GLY A 39 -13.41 -21.99 5.72
CA GLY A 39 -13.71 -21.01 6.75
C GLY A 39 -12.58 -19.99 6.86
N ASP A 40 -12.90 -18.73 6.57
CA ASP A 40 -12.03 -17.56 6.56
C ASP A 40 -10.71 -17.67 5.73
N GLY A 41 -10.61 -18.63 4.81
CA GLY A 41 -9.41 -18.91 4.00
C GLY A 41 -9.42 -18.31 2.58
N LEU A 42 -8.26 -18.26 1.92
CA LEU A 42 -8.19 -17.92 0.49
C LEU A 42 -8.50 -19.15 -0.35
N ALA A 43 -9.61 -19.13 -1.10
CA ALA A 43 -9.97 -20.19 -2.02
C ALA A 43 -9.83 -19.75 -3.48
N CYS A 44 -9.36 -20.67 -4.33
CA CYS A 44 -9.33 -20.48 -5.77
C CYS A 44 -10.75 -20.30 -6.31
N MET A 45 -10.98 -19.23 -7.06
CA MET A 45 -12.29 -18.90 -7.61
C MET A 45 -12.81 -19.89 -8.67
N VAL A 46 -11.94 -20.78 -9.19
CA VAL A 46 -12.29 -21.79 -10.19
C VAL A 46 -12.63 -23.12 -9.52
N CYS A 47 -11.70 -23.71 -8.75
CA CYS A 47 -11.90 -25.02 -8.12
C CYS A 47 -12.48 -24.96 -6.70
N ARG A 48 -12.58 -23.77 -6.09
CA ARG A 48 -13.06 -23.53 -4.72
C ARG A 48 -12.21 -24.16 -3.61
N GLU A 49 -11.04 -24.69 -3.97
CA GLU A 49 -10.04 -25.20 -3.04
C GLU A 49 -9.02 -24.11 -2.72
N GLY A 50 -8.54 -24.04 -1.48
CA GLY A 50 -7.43 -23.20 -1.06
C GLY A 50 -6.40 -24.00 -0.29
N TYR A 51 -5.73 -23.36 0.67
CA TYR A 51 -4.60 -23.98 1.37
C TYR A 51 -4.98 -25.12 2.32
N LYS A 52 -6.25 -25.29 2.70
CA LYS A 52 -6.66 -26.45 3.52
C LYS A 52 -6.59 -27.74 2.71
N LEU A 53 -7.07 -27.68 1.46
CA LEU A 53 -7.12 -28.83 0.56
C LEU A 53 -5.85 -28.95 -0.29
N ARG A 54 -5.22 -27.82 -0.64
CA ARG A 54 -4.03 -27.75 -1.51
C ARG A 54 -2.93 -26.88 -0.88
N PRO A 55 -2.36 -27.31 0.26
CA PRO A 55 -1.45 -26.50 1.07
C PRO A 55 -0.14 -26.08 0.36
N THR A 56 0.29 -26.87 -0.62
CA THR A 56 1.54 -26.64 -1.38
C THR A 56 1.33 -25.80 -2.63
N ASP A 57 0.09 -25.60 -3.05
CA ASP A 57 -0.20 -25.02 -4.35
C ASP A 57 -0.21 -23.51 -4.28
N LEU A 58 0.48 -22.88 -5.24
CA LEU A 58 0.59 -21.43 -5.24
C LEU A 58 -0.72 -20.80 -5.73
N LEU A 59 -1.29 -19.94 -4.89
CA LEU A 59 -2.36 -19.00 -5.23
C LEU A 59 -1.77 -17.69 -5.74
N GLY A 60 -2.52 -17.04 -6.63
CA GLY A 60 -2.25 -15.70 -7.11
C GLY A 60 -3.51 -14.84 -7.04
N VAL A 61 -3.32 -13.56 -6.75
CA VAL A 61 -4.37 -12.54 -6.80
C VAL A 61 -4.35 -11.93 -8.20
N TYR A 62 -5.51 -11.84 -8.87
CA TYR A 62 -5.60 -11.04 -10.09
C TYR A 62 -5.31 -9.58 -9.81
N SER A 63 -4.30 -9.01 -10.46
CA SER A 63 -3.87 -7.63 -10.25
C SER A 63 -3.80 -6.87 -11.57
N TYR A 64 -4.14 -5.59 -11.50
CA TYR A 64 -3.93 -4.63 -12.57
C TYR A 64 -2.87 -3.63 -12.15
N SER A 65 -1.79 -3.60 -12.91
CA SER A 65 -0.68 -2.67 -12.69
C SER A 65 -0.55 -1.70 -13.85
N LYS A 66 -0.22 -0.44 -13.56
CA LYS A 66 0.15 0.56 -14.57
C LYS A 66 1.42 1.29 -14.17
N ARG A 67 2.13 1.83 -15.16
CA ARG A 67 3.30 2.68 -14.95
C ARG A 67 2.84 4.12 -14.75
N VAL A 68 3.32 4.77 -13.69
CA VAL A 68 3.01 6.16 -13.37
C VAL A 68 4.27 7.00 -13.25
N ASN A 69 4.17 8.26 -13.66
CA ASN A 69 5.25 9.22 -13.51
C ASN A 69 5.12 9.90 -12.15
N LEU A 70 6.19 9.82 -11.39
CA LEU A 70 6.43 10.52 -10.13
C LEU A 70 6.75 12.02 -10.35
N GLY A 71 6.63 12.55 -11.58
CA GLY A 71 6.98 13.92 -11.89
C GLY A 71 8.50 14.19 -11.89
N VAL A 72 8.88 15.47 -12.03
CA VAL A 72 10.29 15.89 -12.03
C VAL A 72 10.72 16.13 -10.58
N GLY A 73 11.55 15.24 -10.03
CA GLY A 73 12.24 15.49 -8.77
C GLY A 73 13.18 16.69 -8.88
N THR A 74 13.63 17.22 -7.75
CA THR A 74 14.61 18.33 -7.64
C THR A 74 15.96 18.04 -8.32
N SER A 75 16.18 16.81 -8.77
CA SER A 75 17.41 16.32 -9.42
C SER A 75 17.62 16.78 -10.87
N GLY A 76 16.71 17.56 -11.48
CA GLY A 76 16.95 18.10 -12.82
C GLY A 76 17.09 17.06 -13.94
N SER A 77 16.71 15.80 -13.70
CA SER A 77 16.56 14.80 -14.75
C SER A 77 15.33 15.13 -15.58
N ALA A 78 15.52 15.38 -16.88
CA ALA A 78 14.43 15.61 -17.83
C ALA A 78 13.50 14.39 -18.01
N ARG A 79 13.93 13.20 -17.54
CA ARG A 79 13.11 12.00 -17.43
C ARG A 79 12.59 11.92 -15.99
N GLY A 80 11.29 12.18 -15.80
CA GLY A 80 10.65 11.97 -14.50
C GLY A 80 10.81 10.52 -14.04
N GLU A 81 10.89 10.31 -12.73
CA GLU A 81 10.97 8.95 -12.20
C GLU A 81 9.67 8.21 -12.52
N CYS A 82 9.77 6.95 -12.93
CA CYS A 82 8.62 6.11 -13.21
C CYS A 82 8.58 4.98 -12.19
N VAL A 83 7.39 4.73 -11.65
CA VAL A 83 7.12 3.59 -10.76
C VAL A 83 5.88 2.85 -11.23
N TYR A 84 5.58 1.71 -10.61
CA TYR A 84 4.35 0.99 -10.85
C TYR A 84 3.34 1.32 -9.77
N THR A 85 2.07 1.24 -10.14
CA THR A 85 0.97 1.21 -9.19
C THR A 85 0.03 0.07 -9.52
N THR A 86 -0.37 -0.68 -8.50
CA THR A 86 -1.15 -1.90 -8.63
C THR A 86 -2.45 -1.79 -7.82
N VAL A 87 -3.53 -2.29 -8.38
CA VAL A 87 -4.84 -2.43 -7.71
C VAL A 87 -5.42 -3.80 -8.01
N SER A 88 -6.38 -4.23 -7.20
CA SER A 88 -6.99 -5.56 -7.34
C SER A 88 -8.46 -5.60 -6.94
N TYR A 89 -9.25 -6.44 -7.63
CA TYR A 89 -10.57 -6.91 -7.17
C TYR A 89 -10.46 -7.99 -6.08
N PHE A 90 -9.25 -8.50 -5.85
CA PHE A 90 -8.91 -9.55 -4.89
C PHE A 90 -9.55 -10.91 -5.18
N ASN A 91 -9.79 -11.23 -6.45
CA ASN A 91 -10.11 -12.60 -6.85
C ASN A 91 -8.84 -13.45 -6.88
N ILE A 92 -8.92 -14.62 -6.24
CA ILE A 92 -7.82 -15.53 -6.02
C ILE A 92 -7.93 -16.72 -6.97
N ILE A 93 -6.83 -17.15 -7.57
CA ILE A 93 -6.79 -18.33 -8.43
C ILE A 93 -5.49 -19.10 -8.22
N HIS A 94 -5.54 -20.44 -8.28
CA HIS A 94 -4.30 -21.22 -8.42
C HIS A 94 -3.60 -20.87 -9.74
N PHE A 95 -2.28 -20.74 -9.72
CA PHE A 95 -1.53 -20.55 -10.97
C PHE A 95 -1.78 -21.68 -11.98
N GLN A 96 -1.97 -22.92 -11.51
CA GLN A 96 -2.30 -24.06 -12.36
C GLN A 96 -3.69 -23.91 -13.01
N CYS A 97 -4.72 -23.58 -12.22
CA CYS A 97 -6.07 -23.33 -12.75
C CYS A 97 -6.07 -22.17 -13.75
N HIS A 98 -5.27 -21.13 -13.53
CA HIS A 98 -5.11 -20.05 -14.49
C HIS A 98 -4.50 -20.53 -15.82
N GLN A 99 -3.46 -21.37 -15.78
CA GLN A 99 -2.84 -21.90 -17.00
C GLN A 99 -3.78 -22.82 -17.79
N GLU A 100 -4.56 -23.64 -17.10
CA GLU A 100 -5.58 -24.48 -17.72
C GLU A 100 -6.69 -23.65 -18.36
N ALA A 101 -7.18 -22.63 -17.64
CA ALA A 101 -8.13 -21.66 -18.14
C ALA A 101 -7.61 -20.92 -19.39
N LYS A 102 -6.36 -20.42 -19.35
CA LYS A 102 -5.69 -19.79 -20.49
C LYS A 102 -5.61 -20.72 -21.69
N ARG A 103 -5.24 -21.99 -21.49
CA ARG A 103 -5.16 -22.99 -22.57
C ARG A 103 -6.54 -23.25 -23.18
N ALA A 104 -7.57 -23.37 -22.36
CA ALA A 104 -8.94 -23.56 -22.82
C ALA A 104 -9.45 -22.34 -23.60
N ASP A 105 -9.20 -21.13 -23.10
CA ASP A 105 -9.60 -19.86 -23.72
C ASP A 105 -8.91 -19.65 -25.09
N ALA A 106 -7.66 -20.12 -25.23
CA ALA A 106 -6.92 -20.09 -26.49
C ALA A 106 -7.42 -21.13 -27.51
N ALA A 107 -8.07 -22.21 -27.07
CA ALA A 107 -8.61 -23.27 -27.91
C ALA A 107 -10.05 -23.01 -28.39
N LEU A 108 -10.68 -21.91 -27.96
CA LEU A 108 -12.01 -21.51 -28.41
C LEU A 108 -12.02 -21.19 -29.91
N LYS A 109 -13.20 -21.33 -30.54
CA LYS A 109 -13.40 -20.96 -31.95
C LYS A 109 -12.96 -19.51 -32.25
N ASN A 110 -13.18 -18.62 -31.28
CA ASN A 110 -12.60 -17.28 -31.25
C ASN A 110 -11.60 -17.23 -30.07
N PRO A 111 -10.29 -17.42 -30.32
CA PRO A 111 -9.28 -17.42 -29.26
C PRO A 111 -9.26 -16.11 -28.49
N LYS A 112 -9.23 -16.17 -27.15
CA LYS A 112 -9.05 -15.00 -26.29
C LYS A 112 -7.61 -14.84 -25.88
N LYS A 113 -7.13 -13.60 -25.72
CA LYS A 113 -5.84 -13.37 -25.06
C LYS A 113 -5.95 -13.73 -23.58
N GLU A 114 -4.83 -14.12 -22.98
CA GLU A 114 -4.74 -14.55 -21.57
C GLU A 114 -5.48 -13.61 -20.61
N TRP A 115 -5.20 -12.31 -20.69
CA TRP A 115 -5.77 -11.32 -19.79
C TRP A 115 -7.21 -10.94 -20.14
N GLU A 116 -7.62 -11.05 -21.40
CA GLU A 116 -9.03 -10.91 -21.81
C GLU A 116 -9.89 -12.06 -21.27
N GLY A 117 -9.36 -13.29 -21.30
CA GLY A 117 -9.99 -14.46 -20.68
C GLY A 117 -10.00 -14.40 -19.16
N ALA A 118 -8.91 -13.90 -18.56
CA ALA A 118 -8.80 -13.73 -17.11
C ALA A 118 -9.84 -12.76 -16.54
N MET A 119 -10.21 -11.69 -17.26
CA MET A 119 -11.25 -10.75 -16.83
C MET A 119 -12.58 -11.42 -16.49
N LEU A 120 -12.99 -12.45 -17.26
CA LEU A 120 -14.24 -13.18 -17.02
C LEU A 120 -14.25 -13.86 -15.65
N ARG A 121 -13.08 -14.23 -15.16
CA ARG A 121 -12.88 -14.82 -13.84
C ARG A 121 -12.67 -13.72 -12.80
N ASN A 122 -12.06 -12.61 -13.17
CA ASN A 122 -11.84 -11.46 -12.29
C ASN A 122 -13.06 -10.51 -12.17
N ASN A 123 -14.30 -11.01 -12.21
CA ASN A 123 -15.54 -10.19 -12.15
C ASN A 123 -15.54 -9.02 -13.14
N GLU A 124 -15.15 -9.29 -14.39
CA GLU A 124 -15.03 -8.31 -15.48
C GLU A 124 -14.04 -7.17 -15.22
N SER A 125 -13.30 -7.23 -14.12
CA SER A 125 -12.25 -6.27 -13.78
C SER A 125 -10.98 -6.59 -14.55
N LEU A 126 -10.33 -5.55 -15.08
CA LEU A 126 -9.07 -5.66 -15.78
C LEU A 126 -8.00 -6.26 -14.85
N CYS A 127 -7.15 -7.10 -15.43
CA CYS A 127 -5.97 -7.66 -14.78
C CYS A 127 -4.91 -7.90 -15.86
N ASN A 128 -3.64 -7.69 -15.52
CA ASN A 128 -2.51 -7.92 -16.42
C ASN A 128 -1.37 -8.69 -15.75
N SER A 129 -1.63 -9.19 -14.55
CA SER A 129 -0.69 -9.97 -13.76
C SER A 129 -1.43 -10.83 -12.73
N LEU A 130 -0.75 -11.86 -12.24
CA LEU A 130 -1.09 -12.54 -10.99
C LEU A 130 -0.04 -12.15 -9.95
N PHE A 131 -0.48 -11.54 -8.86
CA PHE A 131 0.37 -11.27 -7.71
C PHE A 131 0.45 -12.54 -6.85
N PRO A 132 1.64 -13.16 -6.68
CA PRO A 132 1.78 -14.43 -5.98
C PRO A 132 1.56 -14.29 -4.46
N VAL A 133 0.85 -15.27 -3.87
CA VAL A 133 0.62 -15.37 -2.43
C VAL A 133 1.45 -16.53 -1.86
N LYS A 134 2.33 -16.25 -0.91
CA LYS A 134 3.13 -17.29 -0.23
C LYS A 134 2.31 -17.93 0.89
N GLY A 135 1.71 -19.07 0.60
CA GLY A 135 1.11 -19.94 1.64
C GLY A 135 2.18 -20.54 2.57
N PRO A 136 1.76 -21.09 3.72
CA PRO A 136 2.68 -21.61 4.74
C PRO A 136 3.50 -22.82 4.26
N LEU A 137 2.90 -23.70 3.44
CA LEU A 137 3.53 -24.93 2.93
C LEU A 137 3.90 -24.84 1.45
N VAL A 138 3.79 -23.65 0.83
CA VAL A 138 4.21 -23.44 -0.56
C VAL A 138 5.74 -23.44 -0.64
N PRO A 139 6.35 -24.29 -1.50
CA PRO A 139 7.80 -24.31 -1.68
C PRO A 139 8.37 -22.95 -2.10
N LEU A 140 9.44 -22.51 -1.43
CA LEU A 140 10.04 -21.19 -1.70
C LEU A 140 10.47 -21.02 -3.16
N ALA A 141 11.08 -22.05 -3.77
CA ALA A 141 11.50 -22.02 -5.17
C ALA A 141 10.33 -21.81 -6.14
N GLN A 142 9.16 -22.37 -5.82
CA GLN A 142 7.95 -22.16 -6.62
C GLN A 142 7.45 -20.73 -6.49
N TYR A 143 7.38 -20.19 -5.27
CA TYR A 143 7.01 -18.80 -5.03
C TYR A 143 7.94 -17.83 -5.79
N LEU A 144 9.26 -18.03 -5.69
CA LEU A 144 10.27 -17.21 -6.38
C LEU A 144 10.04 -17.11 -7.88
N ARG A 145 9.78 -18.25 -8.54
CA ARG A 145 9.51 -18.30 -9.98
C ARG A 145 8.35 -17.40 -10.39
N TYR A 146 7.28 -17.36 -9.58
CA TYR A 146 6.11 -16.54 -9.90
C TYR A 146 6.25 -15.09 -9.43
N VAL A 147 7.13 -14.81 -8.45
CA VAL A 147 7.59 -13.44 -8.19
C VAL A 147 8.33 -12.90 -9.41
N ASP A 148 9.25 -13.67 -10.01
CA ASP A 148 9.94 -13.29 -11.25
C ASP A 148 8.94 -13.03 -12.39
N GLN A 149 7.98 -13.93 -12.59
CA GLN A 149 6.93 -13.76 -13.59
C GLN A 149 6.09 -12.48 -13.37
N TYR A 150 5.77 -12.13 -12.12
CA TYR A 150 5.08 -10.88 -11.79
C TYR A 150 5.91 -9.67 -12.20
N TRP A 151 7.22 -9.66 -11.91
CA TRP A 151 8.12 -8.58 -12.32
C TRP A 151 8.31 -8.50 -13.83
N ASP A 152 8.32 -9.62 -14.54
CA ASP A 152 8.37 -9.63 -16.01
C ASP A 152 7.12 -8.96 -16.61
N ASN A 153 5.94 -9.22 -16.04
CA ASN A 153 4.70 -8.55 -16.44
C ASN A 153 4.78 -7.03 -16.18
N LEU A 154 5.34 -6.59 -15.05
CA LEU A 154 5.54 -5.16 -14.77
C LEU A 154 6.54 -4.52 -15.74
N ASN A 155 7.66 -5.18 -16.01
CA ASN A 155 8.67 -4.69 -16.95
C ASN A 155 8.10 -4.52 -18.37
N ALA A 156 7.15 -5.37 -18.78
CA ALA A 156 6.45 -5.24 -20.05
C ALA A 156 5.57 -3.97 -20.16
N LEU A 157 5.21 -3.33 -19.05
CA LEU A 157 4.51 -2.03 -19.01
C LEU A 157 5.46 -0.84 -19.24
N GLY A 158 6.76 -1.10 -19.42
CA GLY A 158 7.81 -0.11 -19.61
C GLY A 158 8.74 -0.01 -18.40
N ARG A 159 10.02 0.26 -18.66
CA ARG A 159 11.07 0.28 -17.63
C ARG A 159 10.83 1.35 -16.56
N ALA A 160 10.90 0.94 -15.30
CA ALA A 160 10.95 1.79 -14.12
C ALA A 160 12.37 1.74 -13.51
N ASP A 161 12.83 2.85 -12.95
CA ASP A 161 14.19 2.95 -12.39
C ASP A 161 14.17 2.58 -10.90
N GLY A 162 14.97 1.58 -10.51
CA GLY A 162 15.12 1.15 -9.11
C GLY A 162 15.20 -0.37 -8.94
N SER A 163 15.51 -0.80 -7.71
CA SER A 163 15.40 -2.22 -7.33
C SER A 163 13.93 -2.64 -7.22
N ARG A 164 13.66 -3.94 -7.38
CA ARG A 164 12.31 -4.51 -7.17
C ARG A 164 11.72 -4.12 -5.81
N LEU A 165 12.52 -4.17 -4.75
CA LEU A 165 12.10 -3.72 -3.42
C LEU A 165 11.69 -2.24 -3.43
N ARG A 166 12.52 -1.34 -3.96
CA ARG A 166 12.21 0.10 -4.04
C ARG A 166 10.91 0.34 -4.81
N LEU A 167 10.74 -0.31 -5.96
CA LEU A 167 9.55 -0.16 -6.80
C LEU A 167 8.29 -0.66 -6.10
N LEU A 168 8.37 -1.79 -5.39
CA LEU A 168 7.25 -2.30 -4.60
C LEU A 168 6.94 -1.41 -3.39
N THR A 169 7.97 -0.85 -2.73
CA THR A 169 7.76 0.15 -1.67
C THR A 169 6.99 1.37 -2.19
N TYR A 170 7.32 1.90 -3.37
CA TYR A 170 6.54 2.98 -3.97
C TYR A 170 5.11 2.56 -4.33
N ASP A 171 4.91 1.33 -4.81
CA ASP A 171 3.57 0.81 -5.08
C ASP A 171 2.72 0.76 -3.80
N ILE A 172 3.30 0.28 -2.69
CA ILE A 172 2.68 0.32 -1.36
C ILE A 172 2.40 1.77 -0.92
N VAL A 173 3.34 2.70 -1.13
CA VAL A 173 3.13 4.12 -0.82
C VAL A 173 1.93 4.67 -1.57
N LEU A 174 1.79 4.36 -2.87
CA LEU A 174 0.66 4.79 -3.69
C LEU A 174 -0.65 4.11 -3.30
N MET A 175 -0.61 2.83 -2.92
CA MET A 175 -1.76 2.09 -2.38
C MET A 175 -2.30 2.77 -1.11
N LEU A 176 -1.42 3.02 -0.12
CA LEU A 176 -1.78 3.71 1.13
C LEU A 176 -2.26 5.15 0.87
N ALA A 177 -1.64 5.85 -0.08
CA ALA A 177 -2.07 7.18 -0.48
C ALA A 177 -3.49 7.18 -1.08
N ARG A 178 -3.91 6.14 -1.81
CA ARG A 178 -5.31 6.03 -2.29
C ARG A 178 -6.30 5.92 -1.13
N PHE A 179 -6.03 5.08 -0.15
CA PHE A 179 -6.85 4.98 1.06
C PHE A 179 -6.94 6.32 1.80
N ALA A 180 -5.79 6.96 2.00
CA ALA A 180 -5.68 8.24 2.70
C ALA A 180 -6.44 9.39 2.03
N THR A 181 -6.63 9.33 0.71
CA THR A 181 -7.26 10.40 -0.08
C THR A 181 -8.67 10.12 -0.52
N GLY A 182 -9.13 8.87 -0.38
CA GLY A 182 -10.35 8.41 -1.03
C GLY A 182 -10.23 8.35 -2.56
N ALA A 183 -9.01 8.35 -3.13
CA ALA A 183 -8.83 8.19 -4.57
C ALA A 183 -9.34 6.81 -5.03
N SER A 184 -9.94 6.79 -6.23
CA SER A 184 -10.58 5.58 -6.75
C SER A 184 -9.58 4.44 -6.98
N PHE A 185 -9.97 3.24 -6.56
CA PHE A 185 -9.28 1.99 -6.87
C PHE A 185 -9.74 1.37 -8.21
N SER A 186 -10.93 1.74 -8.68
CA SER A 186 -11.57 1.12 -9.86
C SER A 186 -11.45 1.94 -11.14
N ALA A 187 -11.03 3.21 -11.05
CA ALA A 187 -11.00 4.14 -12.18
C ALA A 187 -10.27 3.55 -13.41
N ASP A 188 -9.17 2.83 -13.17
CA ASP A 188 -8.37 2.24 -14.25
C ASP A 188 -8.70 0.78 -14.54
N CYS A 189 -9.12 0.02 -13.53
CA CYS A 189 -9.27 -1.44 -13.65
C CYS A 189 -10.72 -1.93 -13.75
N ARG A 190 -11.70 -1.01 -13.79
CA ARG A 190 -13.14 -1.31 -13.95
C ARG A 190 -13.74 -2.19 -12.85
N GLY A 191 -13.17 -2.16 -11.65
CA GLY A 191 -13.71 -2.82 -10.47
C GLY A 191 -12.75 -2.79 -9.30
N GLY A 192 -13.12 -3.40 -8.18
CA GLY A 192 -12.34 -3.37 -6.96
C GLY A 192 -12.52 -2.04 -6.22
N GLY A 193 -12.41 -2.10 -4.90
CA GLY A 193 -12.66 -0.96 -4.02
C GLY A 193 -11.73 -0.99 -2.83
N ARG A 194 -12.06 -0.18 -1.82
CA ARG A 194 -11.33 -0.19 -0.55
C ARG A 194 -11.28 -1.59 0.08
N ASP A 195 -12.38 -2.34 0.04
CA ASP A 195 -12.49 -3.68 0.63
C ASP A 195 -11.60 -4.72 -0.06
N SER A 196 -11.50 -4.69 -1.38
CA SER A 196 -10.64 -5.63 -2.10
C SER A 196 -9.16 -5.28 -1.93
N ASN A 197 -8.84 -3.99 -1.97
CA ASN A 197 -7.45 -3.55 -1.85
C ASN A 197 -6.94 -3.61 -0.39
N SER A 198 -7.82 -3.54 0.62
CA SER A 198 -7.44 -3.72 2.02
C SER A 198 -7.05 -5.18 2.30
N ARG A 199 -7.71 -6.14 1.62
CA ARG A 199 -7.30 -7.55 1.60
C ARG A 199 -5.99 -7.77 0.84
N PHE A 200 -5.74 -7.00 -0.22
CA PHE A 200 -4.54 -7.12 -1.04
C PHE A 200 -3.27 -6.58 -0.35
N LEU A 201 -3.39 -5.47 0.39
CA LEU A 201 -2.28 -4.72 0.98
C LEU A 201 -1.30 -5.58 1.82
N PRO A 202 -1.73 -6.48 2.72
CA PRO A 202 -0.81 -7.33 3.48
C PRO A 202 0.09 -8.20 2.60
N PHE A 203 -0.40 -8.67 1.45
CA PHE A 203 0.38 -9.49 0.52
C PHE A 203 1.45 -8.67 -0.23
N MET A 204 1.23 -7.37 -0.41
CA MET A 204 2.29 -6.46 -0.88
C MET A 204 3.45 -6.42 0.11
N PHE A 205 3.16 -6.37 1.42
CA PHE A 205 4.18 -6.44 2.47
C PHE A 205 4.85 -7.83 2.56
N GLN A 206 4.10 -8.91 2.30
CA GLN A 206 4.66 -10.27 2.20
C GLN A 206 5.73 -10.34 1.12
N MET A 207 5.47 -9.81 -0.07
CA MET A 207 6.47 -9.74 -1.13
C MET A 207 7.60 -8.75 -0.79
N ALA A 208 7.31 -7.60 -0.19
CA ALA A 208 8.33 -6.62 0.17
C ALA A 208 9.33 -7.18 1.20
N ARG A 209 8.85 -7.85 2.25
CA ARG A 209 9.71 -8.53 3.23
C ARG A 209 10.55 -9.63 2.59
N HIS A 210 9.97 -10.36 1.64
CA HIS A 210 10.70 -11.36 0.88
C HIS A 210 11.84 -10.76 0.04
N LEU A 211 11.56 -9.69 -0.72
CA LEU A 211 12.57 -8.98 -1.52
C LEU A 211 13.66 -8.36 -0.64
N LEU A 212 13.31 -7.90 0.56
CA LEU A 212 14.26 -7.39 1.55
C LEU A 212 15.20 -8.50 2.06
N ASP A 213 14.66 -9.67 2.35
CA ASP A 213 15.46 -10.80 2.82
C ASP A 213 16.38 -11.34 1.71
N GLN A 214 15.95 -11.30 0.45
CA GLN A 214 16.78 -11.66 -0.71
C GLN A 214 18.04 -10.80 -0.83
N GLY A 215 17.98 -9.51 -0.48
CA GLY A 215 19.16 -8.63 -0.47
C GLY A 215 20.09 -8.82 0.73
N GLY A 216 19.72 -9.71 1.66
CA GLY A 216 20.54 -10.10 2.79
C GLY A 216 20.68 -9.03 3.89
N PRO A 217 21.55 -9.28 4.88
CA PRO A 217 21.70 -8.41 6.06
C PRO A 217 22.13 -6.97 5.75
N SER A 218 22.92 -6.79 4.68
CA SER A 218 23.38 -5.47 4.24
C SER A 218 22.22 -4.61 3.75
N GLN A 219 21.27 -5.17 3.01
CA GLN A 219 20.09 -4.44 2.55
C GLN A 219 19.19 -4.02 3.73
N ARG A 220 18.96 -4.92 4.70
CA ARG A 220 18.23 -4.60 5.94
C ARG A 220 18.88 -3.47 6.72
N THR A 221 20.19 -3.59 6.96
CA THR A 221 20.97 -2.59 7.68
C THR A 221 20.96 -1.23 6.95
N ASN A 222 21.09 -1.24 5.62
CA ASN A 222 21.07 -0.01 4.84
C ASN A 222 19.70 0.66 4.90
N MET A 223 18.61 -0.10 4.82
CA MET A 223 17.26 0.45 4.93
C MET A 223 17.01 1.07 6.31
N ALA A 224 17.37 0.37 7.38
CA ALA A 224 17.29 0.90 8.75
C ALA A 224 18.12 2.19 8.90
N LYS A 225 19.36 2.21 8.39
CA LYS A 225 20.21 3.41 8.39
C LYS A 225 19.61 4.57 7.60
N CYS A 226 18.98 4.31 6.46
CA CYS A 226 18.27 5.34 5.70
C CYS A 226 17.14 5.96 6.52
N VAL A 227 16.34 5.13 7.20
CA VAL A 227 15.27 5.60 8.08
C VAL A 227 15.82 6.42 9.26
N SER A 228 16.83 5.90 9.98
CA SER A 228 17.45 6.61 11.10
C SER A 228 18.11 7.93 10.67
N SER A 229 18.79 7.94 9.52
CA SER A 229 19.38 9.15 8.94
C SER A 229 18.30 10.16 8.55
N TYR A 230 17.20 9.70 7.95
CA TYR A 230 16.06 10.55 7.63
C TYR A 230 15.51 11.21 8.89
N ILE A 231 15.23 10.44 9.94
CA ILE A 231 14.70 10.95 11.22
C ILE A 231 15.66 11.95 11.85
N SER A 232 16.96 11.63 11.87
CA SER A 232 18.02 12.44 12.48
C SER A 232 18.39 13.69 11.67
N SER A 233 18.05 13.73 10.38
CA SER A 233 18.32 14.87 9.50
C SER A 233 17.53 16.10 9.97
N SER A 234 18.18 16.85 10.86
CA SER A 234 17.76 18.08 11.55
C SER A 234 16.41 18.03 12.26
N THR A 235 16.44 17.46 13.47
CA THR A 235 15.77 18.00 14.67
C THR A 235 16.69 19.00 15.42
N SER A 236 17.87 19.31 14.88
CA SER A 236 18.90 20.13 15.53
C SER A 236 18.67 21.63 15.35
N THR A 237 18.03 22.24 16.33
CA THR A 237 18.29 23.64 16.69
C THR A 237 19.66 23.74 17.37
N ALA A 238 20.47 24.70 16.94
CA ALA A 238 21.59 25.33 17.65
C ALA A 238 22.71 24.42 18.19
N THR A 239 23.80 24.29 17.42
CA THR A 239 25.15 24.72 17.86
C THR A 239 26.03 24.91 16.63
N VAL A 240 26.70 26.06 16.56
CA VAL A 240 27.60 26.48 15.50
C VAL A 240 28.69 25.43 15.25
N PRO A 241 28.88 24.91 14.03
CA PRO A 241 30.12 24.21 13.68
C PRO A 241 31.17 25.28 13.36
N SER A 242 32.27 25.23 14.11
CA SER A 242 33.48 26.00 13.86
C SER A 242 34.00 25.75 12.44
N SER A 243 34.36 26.84 11.77
CA SER A 243 35.05 26.86 10.50
C SER A 243 36.42 26.19 10.60
N ASP A 244 36.50 24.89 10.29
CA ASP A 244 37.73 24.29 9.75
C ASP A 244 37.48 22.86 9.27
N SER A 245 37.48 22.64 7.95
CA SER A 245 38.15 21.48 7.32
C SER A 245 38.03 21.47 5.79
N ARG A 246 39.18 21.16 5.19
CA ARG A 246 39.57 21.14 3.77
C ARG A 246 38.73 20.21 2.86
N PRO A 247 38.79 20.42 1.53
CA PRO A 247 38.09 19.58 0.56
C PRO A 247 38.73 18.20 0.45
N ILE A 248 37.92 17.15 0.55
CA ILE A 248 38.32 15.76 0.29
C ILE A 248 37.85 15.35 -1.12
N THR A 249 38.77 14.69 -1.81
CA THR A 249 38.85 14.17 -3.19
C THR A 249 37.61 13.41 -3.70
N PRO A 250 37.28 13.48 -5.01
CA PRO A 250 36.12 12.82 -5.58
C PRO A 250 36.41 11.33 -5.83
N GLY A 251 35.80 10.45 -5.04
CA GLY A 251 36.04 9.01 -5.16
C GLY A 251 35.27 8.15 -4.16
N SER A 252 33.98 8.39 -3.98
CA SER A 252 33.05 7.40 -3.41
C SER A 252 31.63 7.82 -3.78
N GLN A 253 31.12 7.28 -4.89
CA GLN A 253 29.73 7.47 -5.26
C GLN A 253 28.85 6.63 -4.33
N LEU A 254 28.38 7.24 -3.24
CA LEU A 254 27.07 6.86 -2.72
C LEU A 254 26.05 7.23 -3.80
N SER A 255 25.37 6.22 -4.32
CA SER A 255 24.31 6.34 -5.32
C SER A 255 23.14 7.16 -4.77
N SER A 256 23.25 8.49 -4.85
CA SER A 256 22.14 9.43 -4.69
C SER A 256 21.33 9.44 -5.99
N THR A 257 20.56 8.38 -6.24
CA THR A 257 19.66 8.32 -7.39
C THR A 257 18.28 8.88 -7.02
N GLY A 258 18.07 10.16 -7.36
CA GLY A 258 16.92 10.56 -8.20
C GLY A 258 15.68 11.20 -7.57
N ALA A 259 15.25 10.83 -6.36
CA ALA A 259 14.16 11.49 -5.66
C ALA A 259 14.48 11.58 -4.17
N GLU A 260 14.26 12.74 -3.55
CA GLU A 260 14.23 12.80 -2.08
C GLU A 260 13.11 11.86 -1.62
N GLU A 261 13.51 10.78 -0.95
CA GLU A 261 12.59 9.77 -0.45
C GLU A 261 11.61 10.44 0.52
N THR A 262 10.31 10.36 0.21
CA THR A 262 9.28 11.13 0.91
C THR A 262 9.05 10.58 2.32
N VAL A 263 8.40 11.36 3.18
CA VAL A 263 8.02 10.91 4.53
C VAL A 263 7.19 9.61 4.49
N GLN A 264 6.31 9.48 3.50
CA GLN A 264 5.51 8.26 3.28
C GLN A 264 6.39 7.05 2.96
N PHE A 265 7.36 7.21 2.05
CA PHE A 265 8.31 6.16 1.70
C PHE A 265 9.11 5.70 2.93
N MET A 266 9.52 6.65 3.77
CA MET A 266 10.24 6.37 5.01
C MET A 266 9.39 5.67 6.06
N MET A 267 8.09 6.01 6.18
CA MET A 267 7.17 5.29 7.05
C MET A 267 7.02 3.82 6.61
N VAL A 268 6.87 3.55 5.31
CA VAL A 268 6.80 2.17 4.78
C VAL A 268 8.10 1.42 5.01
N ASN A 269 9.26 2.05 4.80
CA ASN A 269 10.55 1.43 5.11
C ASN A 269 10.68 1.09 6.60
N SER A 270 10.26 1.99 7.50
CA SER A 270 10.31 1.74 8.95
C SER A 270 9.49 0.50 9.35
N LEU A 271 8.37 0.23 8.65
CA LEU A 271 7.58 -0.98 8.87
C LEU A 271 8.34 -2.25 8.47
N LEU A 272 9.25 -2.17 7.51
CA LEU A 272 10.04 -3.32 7.07
C LEU A 272 11.39 -3.45 7.82
N SER A 273 11.94 -2.37 8.38
CA SER A 273 13.31 -2.33 8.94
C SER A 273 13.44 -2.07 10.44
N GLU A 274 12.39 -1.63 11.14
CA GLU A 274 12.47 -1.24 12.55
C GLU A 274 11.52 -2.05 13.45
N SER A 275 11.81 -2.17 14.74
CA SER A 275 10.84 -2.73 15.70
C SER A 275 9.66 -1.78 15.94
N TYR A 276 8.59 -2.28 16.57
CA TYR A 276 7.47 -1.41 16.93
C TYR A 276 7.85 -0.37 17.99
N GLU A 277 8.75 -0.71 18.92
CA GLU A 277 9.28 0.22 19.92
C GLU A 277 10.07 1.37 19.27
N SER A 278 10.89 1.06 18.24
CA SER A 278 11.58 2.10 17.44
C SER A 278 10.58 3.00 16.72
N TRP A 279 9.53 2.41 16.13
CA TRP A 279 8.45 3.19 15.52
C TRP A 279 7.80 4.15 16.53
N LEU A 280 7.47 3.68 17.75
CA LEU A 280 6.90 4.54 18.80
C LEU A 280 7.81 5.71 19.19
N GLN A 281 9.14 5.52 19.17
CA GLN A 281 10.10 6.60 19.44
C GLN A 281 10.13 7.67 18.35
N HIS A 282 9.88 7.28 17.09
CA HIS A 282 10.06 8.15 15.93
C HIS A 282 8.76 8.63 15.28
N ARG A 283 7.61 8.02 15.60
CA ARG A 283 6.30 8.32 14.97
C ARG A 283 5.90 9.79 15.08
N ARG A 284 6.26 10.46 16.18
CA ARG A 284 6.03 11.92 16.33
C ARG A 284 6.77 12.74 15.27
N VAL A 285 8.02 12.39 14.97
CA VAL A 285 8.84 13.07 13.96
C VAL A 285 8.26 12.82 12.56
N PHE A 286 7.86 11.59 12.29
CA PHE A 286 7.17 11.24 11.04
C PHE A 286 5.87 12.04 10.86
N LEU A 287 5.06 12.13 11.91
CA LEU A 287 3.81 12.88 11.90
C LEU A 287 4.05 14.38 11.63
N GLN A 288 5.02 15.00 12.31
CA GLN A 288 5.38 16.41 12.07
C GLN A 288 5.81 16.66 10.62
N ARG A 289 6.69 15.81 10.09
CA ARG A 289 7.15 15.92 8.69
C ARG A 289 6.02 15.67 7.70
N GLY A 290 5.13 14.74 8.02
CA GLY A 290 3.93 14.45 7.26
C GLY A 290 3.00 15.65 7.17
N ILE A 291 2.64 16.22 8.31
CA ILE A 291 1.78 17.41 8.41
C ILE A 291 2.35 18.56 7.56
N TYR A 292 3.65 18.83 7.72
CA TYR A 292 4.32 19.85 6.92
C TYR A 292 4.24 19.56 5.41
N HIS A 293 4.55 18.32 5.02
CA HIS A 293 4.53 17.90 3.64
C HIS A 293 3.14 18.11 3.01
N THR A 294 2.07 17.68 3.66
CA THR A 294 0.71 17.83 3.15
C THR A 294 0.27 19.30 3.12
N PHE A 295 0.64 20.09 4.13
CA PHE A 295 0.36 21.53 4.12
C PHE A 295 1.03 22.23 2.92
N MET A 296 2.29 21.92 2.64
CA MET A 296 3.02 22.49 1.49
C MET A 296 2.35 22.13 0.15
N GLN A 297 1.82 20.92 0.03
CA GLN A 297 1.07 20.51 -1.16
C GLN A 297 -0.22 21.30 -1.33
N HIS A 298 -1.00 21.45 -0.25
CA HIS A 298 -2.21 22.26 -0.26
C HIS A 298 -1.91 23.73 -0.63
N ALA A 299 -0.85 24.33 -0.07
CA ALA A 299 -0.43 25.68 -0.38
C ALA A 299 -0.02 25.85 -1.86
N HIS A 300 0.72 24.89 -2.42
CA HIS A 300 1.12 24.89 -3.84
C HIS A 300 -0.07 24.65 -4.78
N GLY A 301 -1.02 23.78 -4.41
CA GLY A 301 -2.26 23.55 -5.15
C GLY A 301 -3.07 24.85 -5.27
N ARG A 302 -3.27 25.56 -4.15
CA ARG A 302 -3.95 26.88 -4.15
C ARG A 302 -3.21 27.93 -4.97
N ALA A 303 -1.88 27.96 -4.91
CA ALA A 303 -1.07 28.90 -5.70
C ALA A 303 -1.19 28.62 -7.22
N ALA A 304 -1.24 27.35 -7.62
CA ALA A 304 -1.43 26.98 -9.02
C ALA A 304 -2.84 27.33 -9.54
N SER A 305 -3.88 27.12 -8.74
CA SER A 305 -5.25 27.54 -9.09
C SER A 305 -5.37 29.06 -9.21
N ARG A 306 -4.78 29.82 -8.28
CA ARG A 306 -4.75 31.29 -8.35
C ARG A 306 -3.92 31.82 -9.53
N ALA A 307 -2.82 31.15 -9.87
CA ALA A 307 -2.01 31.52 -11.04
C ALA A 307 -2.76 31.29 -12.38
N ALA A 308 -3.73 30.38 -12.40
CA ALA A 308 -4.61 30.17 -13.55
C ALA A 308 -5.70 31.26 -13.70
N GLU A 309 -6.00 32.02 -12.64
CA GLU A 309 -7.07 33.03 -12.58
C GLU A 309 -6.58 34.50 -12.61
N SER A 310 -5.34 34.73 -13.09
CA SER A 310 -4.67 36.04 -13.29
C SER A 310 -3.94 36.66 -12.08
N SER A 311 -3.05 37.60 -12.45
CA SER A 311 -1.88 38.06 -11.71
C SER A 311 -2.17 39.11 -10.62
N SER A 312 -2.03 38.76 -9.34
CA SER A 312 -1.48 39.68 -8.32
C SER A 312 -1.24 39.04 -6.94
N SER A 313 -0.19 39.52 -6.29
CA SER A 313 0.21 39.37 -4.88
C SER A 313 0.79 38.01 -4.42
N GLY A 314 2.12 37.97 -4.36
CA GLY A 314 2.87 36.95 -3.62
C GLY A 314 2.80 37.22 -2.12
N GLY A 315 1.79 36.66 -1.45
CA GLY A 315 1.74 36.58 0.01
C GLY A 315 2.70 35.51 0.53
N LYS A 316 3.40 35.80 1.63
CA LYS A 316 4.30 34.84 2.30
C LYS A 316 3.45 33.70 2.91
N SER A 317 3.87 32.45 2.73
CA SER A 317 3.20 31.23 3.20
C SER A 317 3.09 31.10 4.72
N GLN A 318 3.73 31.99 5.49
CA GLN A 318 3.76 32.00 6.95
C GLN A 318 2.44 32.55 7.55
N ASP A 319 1.86 33.61 6.97
CA ASP A 319 0.59 34.21 7.44
C ASP A 319 -0.64 33.33 7.11
N ALA A 320 -0.48 32.39 6.16
CA ALA A 320 -1.56 31.53 5.67
C ALA A 320 -1.89 30.37 6.60
N ALA A 321 -0.99 29.99 7.53
CA ALA A 321 -1.22 28.89 8.47
C ALA A 321 -1.84 29.36 9.79
N GLU A 322 -1.48 30.55 10.29
CA GLU A 322 -2.02 31.12 11.54
C GLU A 322 -3.49 31.54 11.41
N THR A 323 -3.95 31.81 10.19
CA THR A 323 -5.32 32.27 9.90
C THR A 323 -6.34 31.14 9.72
N LEU A 324 -5.89 29.88 9.61
CA LEU A 324 -6.78 28.74 9.41
C LEU A 324 -7.49 28.35 10.71
N THR A 325 -8.77 28.01 10.61
CA THR A 325 -9.56 27.40 11.68
C THR A 325 -9.13 25.95 11.95
N GLY A 326 -9.55 25.39 13.09
CA GLY A 326 -9.28 23.98 13.44
C GLY A 326 -9.82 23.00 12.39
N ASP A 327 -11.02 23.25 11.87
CA ASP A 327 -11.68 22.42 10.86
C ASP A 327 -10.93 22.47 9.52
N GLU A 328 -10.47 23.66 9.11
CA GLU A 328 -9.64 23.80 7.91
C GLU A 328 -8.29 23.09 8.07
N LEU A 329 -7.66 23.19 9.26
CA LEU A 329 -6.43 22.45 9.55
C LEU A 329 -6.66 20.95 9.47
N LEU A 330 -7.73 20.43 10.09
CA LEU A 330 -8.11 19.03 10.00
C LEU A 330 -8.30 18.62 8.54
N SER A 331 -9.09 19.35 7.76
CA SER A 331 -9.33 19.03 6.35
C SER A 331 -8.04 18.95 5.54
N ILE A 332 -7.04 19.79 5.85
CA ILE A 332 -5.74 19.77 5.17
C ILE A 332 -4.91 18.56 5.60
N VAL A 333 -4.83 18.27 6.91
CA VAL A 333 -3.92 17.23 7.42
C VAL A 333 -4.52 15.83 7.44
N LYS A 334 -5.85 15.69 7.38
CA LYS A 334 -6.58 14.42 7.50
C LYS A 334 -6.02 13.32 6.60
N PRO A 335 -5.69 13.54 5.31
CA PRO A 335 -5.07 12.49 4.51
C PRO A 335 -3.74 11.96 5.09
N MET A 336 -2.92 12.84 5.67
CA MET A 336 -1.69 12.38 6.34
C MET A 336 -1.96 11.67 7.65
N LEU A 337 -2.99 12.06 8.39
CA LEU A 337 -3.40 11.37 9.61
C LEU A 337 -3.90 9.96 9.29
N VAL A 338 -4.74 9.82 8.26
CA VAL A 338 -5.18 8.51 7.75
C VAL A 338 -3.97 7.68 7.33
N TYR A 339 -3.05 8.24 6.54
CA TYR A 339 -1.84 7.52 6.11
C TYR A 339 -0.99 7.04 7.30
N THR A 340 -0.72 7.92 8.26
CA THR A 340 0.08 7.59 9.45
C THR A 340 -0.62 6.55 10.31
N GLY A 341 -1.93 6.66 10.48
CA GLY A 341 -2.72 5.69 11.23
C GLY A 341 -2.78 4.33 10.55
N MET A 342 -2.87 4.25 9.22
CA MET A 342 -2.75 2.97 8.52
C MET A 342 -1.39 2.31 8.75
N ILE A 343 -0.30 3.09 8.77
CA ILE A 343 1.02 2.57 9.14
C ILE A 343 1.02 2.07 10.57
N GLU A 344 0.44 2.80 11.53
CA GLU A 344 0.28 2.35 12.93
C GLU A 344 -0.50 1.03 13.02
N GLN A 345 -1.64 0.90 12.33
CA GLN A 345 -2.42 -0.35 12.30
C GLN A 345 -1.60 -1.52 11.75
N LEU A 346 -0.85 -1.30 10.66
CA LEU A 346 0.04 -2.31 10.10
C LEU A 346 1.21 -2.66 11.03
N GLN A 347 1.78 -1.68 11.73
CA GLN A 347 2.85 -1.91 12.72
C GLN A 347 2.32 -2.81 13.85
N GLN A 348 1.15 -2.50 14.41
CA GLN A 348 0.55 -3.30 15.48
C GLN A 348 0.19 -4.71 15.02
N PHE A 349 -0.36 -4.85 13.81
CA PHE A 349 -0.74 -6.15 13.25
C PHE A 349 0.48 -7.06 13.01
N PHE A 350 1.52 -6.53 12.37
CA PHE A 350 2.72 -7.31 12.05
C PHE A 350 3.69 -7.46 13.22
N LYS A 351 3.63 -6.57 14.22
CA LYS A 351 4.57 -6.52 15.35
C LYS A 351 3.84 -6.27 16.67
N PRO A 352 2.95 -7.19 17.09
CA PRO A 352 2.19 -7.04 18.33
C PRO A 352 3.11 -6.97 19.55
N LYS A 353 2.79 -6.08 20.51
CA LYS A 353 3.57 -5.85 21.76
C LYS A 353 3.78 -7.11 22.62
N LYS A 354 2.92 -8.13 22.48
CA LYS A 354 3.07 -9.42 23.14
C LYS A 354 3.13 -10.51 22.07
N PRO A 355 4.27 -11.18 21.88
CA PRO A 355 4.29 -12.41 21.09
C PRO A 355 3.43 -13.44 21.83
N ALA A 356 2.45 -14.02 21.14
CA ALA A 356 1.75 -15.19 21.66
C ALA A 356 2.78 -16.35 21.72
N ASN A 357 3.24 -16.72 22.91
CA ASN A 357 4.10 -17.89 23.21
C ASN A 357 5.07 -18.29 22.09
N VAL A 358 6.11 -17.49 21.85
CA VAL A 358 7.24 -17.92 21.01
C VAL A 358 8.23 -18.66 21.91
N GLU A 359 8.24 -20.00 21.83
CA GLU A 359 9.32 -20.80 22.40
C GLU A 359 10.63 -20.47 21.65
N PRO A 360 11.72 -20.15 22.36
CA PRO A 360 12.94 -19.59 21.75
C PRO A 360 13.81 -20.62 21.00
N ASN A 361 13.24 -21.70 20.43
CA ASN A 361 14.04 -22.78 19.86
C ASN A 361 13.44 -23.41 18.59
N LYS A 362 13.27 -22.61 17.54
CA LYS A 362 13.31 -23.13 16.17
C LYS A 362 14.50 -22.54 15.43
N LYS A 363 15.62 -23.28 15.47
CA LYS A 363 16.71 -23.13 14.50
C LYS A 363 16.17 -23.52 13.13
N GLU A 364 15.55 -22.59 12.41
CA GLU A 364 15.38 -22.75 10.98
C GLU A 364 16.77 -22.74 10.34
N GLY A 365 17.17 -23.87 9.77
CA GLY A 365 18.39 -24.05 9.02
C GLY A 365 18.39 -23.18 7.77
N THR A 366 18.72 -21.90 7.94
CA THR A 366 19.06 -20.99 6.84
C THR A 366 20.56 -20.78 6.90
N SER A 367 21.25 -21.03 5.79
CA SER A 367 22.71 -21.01 5.64
C SER A 367 23.34 -19.60 5.73
N SER A 368 22.70 -18.66 6.41
CA SER A 368 23.20 -17.30 6.65
C SER A 368 23.08 -17.00 8.14
N GLY A 369 24.16 -17.18 8.90
CA GLY A 369 24.22 -17.05 10.37
C GLY A 369 24.00 -15.63 10.90
N VAL A 370 22.87 -15.00 10.58
CA VAL A 370 22.41 -13.76 11.18
C VAL A 370 21.17 -14.08 12.01
N GLU A 371 21.29 -13.92 13.32
CA GLU A 371 20.17 -14.04 14.25
C GLU A 371 19.14 -12.96 13.92
N LEU A 372 17.90 -13.40 13.68
CA LEU A 372 16.76 -12.50 13.49
C LEU A 372 16.35 -11.93 14.84
N GLU A 373 15.98 -10.65 14.86
CA GLU A 373 15.42 -10.06 16.07
C GLU A 373 14.03 -10.67 16.37
N PRO A 374 13.59 -10.70 17.64
CA PRO A 374 12.29 -11.29 18.01
C PRO A 374 11.10 -10.75 17.21
N TRP A 375 11.09 -9.45 16.93
CA TRP A 375 10.02 -8.82 16.15
C TRP A 375 10.03 -9.27 14.67
N GLU A 376 11.21 -9.59 14.11
CA GLU A 376 11.32 -10.08 12.72
C GLU A 376 10.73 -11.47 12.58
N ILE A 377 10.90 -12.32 13.60
CA ILE A 377 10.30 -13.66 13.66
C ILE A 377 8.78 -13.53 13.67
N VAL A 378 8.23 -12.72 14.58
CA VAL A 378 6.78 -12.49 14.70
C VAL A 378 6.20 -11.92 13.39
N MET A 379 6.87 -10.94 12.78
CA MET A 379 6.45 -10.40 11.49
C MET A 379 6.41 -11.46 10.40
N LYS A 380 7.42 -12.34 10.34
CA LYS A 380 7.46 -13.43 9.36
C LYS A 380 6.34 -14.44 9.58
N GLU A 381 6.04 -14.79 10.82
CA GLU A 381 4.91 -15.67 11.16
C GLU A 381 3.58 -15.04 10.73
N LYS A 382 3.35 -13.76 11.06
CA LYS A 382 2.15 -13.01 10.65
C LYS A 382 2.01 -12.93 9.14
N LEU A 383 3.11 -12.70 8.41
CA LEU A 383 3.12 -12.68 6.95
C LEU A 383 2.89 -14.04 6.31
N LEU A 384 2.94 -15.16 7.05
CA LEU A 384 2.56 -16.50 6.55
C LEU A 384 1.16 -16.93 6.99
N ASN A 385 0.58 -16.26 7.99
CA ASN A 385 -0.79 -16.49 8.41
C ASN A 385 -1.77 -15.76 7.48
N VAL A 386 -2.12 -16.44 6.38
CA VAL A 386 -3.04 -15.95 5.36
C VAL A 386 -4.41 -15.59 5.95
N LYS A 387 -4.93 -16.38 6.89
CA LYS A 387 -6.22 -16.12 7.54
C LYS A 387 -6.19 -14.80 8.30
N ASP A 388 -5.17 -14.57 9.14
CA ASP A 388 -5.03 -13.32 9.89
C ASP A 388 -4.87 -12.12 8.95
N MET A 389 -4.08 -12.25 7.87
CA MET A 389 -3.90 -11.17 6.89
C MET A 389 -5.21 -10.78 6.20
N VAL A 390 -6.05 -11.75 5.85
CA VAL A 390 -7.38 -11.46 5.29
C VAL A 390 -8.31 -10.89 6.36
N GLY A 391 -8.25 -11.40 7.59
CA GLY A 391 -9.02 -10.90 8.73
C GLY A 391 -8.74 -9.43 9.05
N PHE A 392 -7.47 -9.04 9.05
CA PHE A 392 -7.00 -7.66 9.28
C PHE A 392 -7.67 -6.65 8.34
N SER A 393 -8.06 -7.04 7.12
CA SER A 393 -8.74 -6.15 6.20
C SER A 393 -10.05 -5.58 6.76
N LYS A 394 -10.79 -6.35 7.57
CA LYS A 394 -12.04 -5.90 8.21
C LYS A 394 -11.75 -4.88 9.31
N GLU A 395 -10.73 -5.15 10.12
CA GLU A 395 -10.27 -4.23 11.17
C GLU A 395 -9.80 -2.90 10.57
N LEU A 396 -8.99 -2.97 9.50
CA LEU A 396 -8.51 -1.79 8.79
C LEU A 396 -9.65 -0.97 8.18
N ILE A 397 -10.67 -1.61 7.59
CA ILE A 397 -11.83 -0.91 7.03
C ILE A 397 -12.66 -0.24 8.12
N SER A 398 -12.91 -0.93 9.24
CA SER A 398 -13.60 -0.34 10.40
C SER A 398 -12.85 0.89 10.90
N TRP A 399 -11.52 0.76 11.09
CA TRP A 399 -10.69 1.88 11.52
C TRP A 399 -10.69 3.05 10.52
N LEU A 400 -10.70 2.75 9.21
CA LEU A 400 -10.82 3.77 8.16
C LEU A 400 -12.16 4.51 8.23
N ASP A 401 -13.26 3.83 8.54
CA ASP A 401 -14.56 4.47 8.71
C ASP A 401 -14.55 5.40 9.95
N ASP A 402 -13.95 4.96 11.06
CA ASP A 402 -13.80 5.76 12.28
C ASP A 402 -13.02 7.05 12.02
N ILE A 403 -11.80 6.97 11.47
CA ILE A 403 -10.97 8.16 11.20
C ILE A 403 -11.60 9.10 10.16
N ASN A 404 -12.37 8.55 9.21
CA ASN A 404 -13.09 9.36 8.23
C ASN A 404 -14.31 10.06 8.85
N SER A 405 -14.89 9.51 9.91
CA SER A 405 -15.97 10.15 10.69
C SER A 405 -15.49 11.24 11.64
N ALA A 406 -14.18 11.29 11.95
CA ALA A 406 -13.60 12.27 12.86
C ALA A 406 -13.92 13.72 12.45
N THR A 407 -14.41 14.48 13.42
CA THR A 407 -14.95 15.84 13.29
C THR A 407 -13.98 16.93 13.71
N ASP A 408 -13.06 16.63 14.62
CA ASP A 408 -12.02 17.56 15.08
C ASP A 408 -10.62 16.92 15.15
N LEU A 409 -9.59 17.75 15.34
CA LEU A 409 -8.19 17.30 15.40
C LEU A 409 -7.92 16.37 16.58
N GLN A 410 -8.54 16.59 17.73
CA GLN A 410 -8.29 15.80 18.94
C GLN A 410 -8.85 14.39 18.75
N GLU A 411 -10.09 14.27 18.29
CA GLU A 411 -10.72 12.99 17.92
C GLU A 411 -9.89 12.26 16.86
N ALA A 412 -9.46 12.96 15.81
CA ALA A 412 -8.63 12.36 14.75
C ALA A 412 -7.29 11.84 15.30
N PHE A 413 -6.61 12.58 16.18
CA PHE A 413 -5.36 12.13 16.78
C PHE A 413 -5.55 10.98 17.79
N ASP A 414 -6.69 10.93 18.47
CA ASP A 414 -7.05 9.85 19.38
C ASP A 414 -7.29 8.54 18.62
N ILE A 415 -8.11 8.58 17.54
CA ILE A 415 -8.37 7.43 16.67
C ILE A 415 -7.09 6.89 16.03
N VAL A 416 -6.15 7.77 15.66
CA VAL A 416 -4.83 7.37 15.13
C VAL A 416 -3.93 6.77 16.22
N GLY A 417 -4.21 6.99 17.51
CA GLY A 417 -3.42 6.47 18.63
C GLY A 417 -2.15 7.29 18.92
N VAL A 418 -2.14 8.56 18.52
CA VAL A 418 -0.98 9.48 18.63
C VAL A 418 -1.28 10.72 19.47
N LEU A 419 -2.46 10.84 20.06
CA LEU A 419 -2.84 11.99 20.90
C LEU A 419 -1.83 12.26 22.02
N ALA A 420 -1.35 11.21 22.69
CA ALA A 420 -0.31 11.33 23.73
C ALA A 420 1.02 11.87 23.18
N ASP A 421 1.40 11.52 21.94
CA ASP A 421 2.61 12.07 21.33
C ASP A 421 2.42 13.54 20.97
N VAL A 422 1.23 13.90 20.48
CA VAL A 422 0.84 15.26 20.08
C VAL A 422 0.91 16.21 21.27
N LEU A 423 0.29 15.80 22.40
CA LEU A 423 0.23 16.59 23.64
C LEU A 423 1.50 16.51 24.51
N SER A 424 2.55 15.83 24.05
CA SER A 424 3.82 15.76 24.77
C SER A 424 4.68 17.01 24.55
N GLY A 425 5.59 17.31 25.48
CA GLY A 425 6.56 18.41 25.32
C GLY A 425 5.97 19.83 25.44
N GLY A 426 4.92 20.00 26.25
CA GLY A 426 4.35 21.31 26.58
C GLY A 426 3.23 21.81 25.66
N VAL A 427 2.89 21.04 24.62
CA VAL A 427 1.74 21.33 23.75
C VAL A 427 0.45 20.98 24.48
N THR A 428 -0.49 21.92 24.53
CA THR A 428 -1.76 21.73 25.25
C THR A 428 -2.97 21.57 24.32
N HIS A 429 -2.84 22.01 23.07
CA HIS A 429 -3.89 21.92 22.06
C HIS A 429 -3.38 21.28 20.76
N CYS A 430 -4.23 20.49 20.11
CA CYS A 430 -3.87 19.75 18.89
C CYS A 430 -3.58 20.67 17.68
N ASP A 431 -4.25 21.81 17.59
CA ASP A 431 -4.01 22.79 16.53
C ASP A 431 -2.65 23.48 16.69
N GLU A 432 -2.22 23.75 17.92
CA GLU A 432 -0.87 24.23 18.25
C GLU A 432 0.21 23.29 17.70
N PHE A 433 0.04 21.97 17.88
CA PHE A 433 0.96 20.97 17.33
C PHE A 433 1.04 21.05 15.79
N VAL A 434 -0.12 21.10 15.12
CA VAL A 434 -0.20 21.16 13.65
C VAL A 434 0.48 22.43 13.14
N ARG A 435 0.18 23.58 13.74
CA ARG A 435 0.81 24.87 13.37
C ARG A 435 2.31 24.85 13.63
N SER A 436 2.76 24.31 14.75
CA SER A 436 4.18 24.16 15.08
C SER A 436 4.92 23.29 14.07
N ALA A 437 4.32 22.16 13.64
CA ALA A 437 4.89 21.32 12.59
C ALA A 437 5.04 22.08 11.25
N ILE A 438 4.06 22.91 10.90
CA ILE A 438 4.10 23.74 9.69
C ILE A 438 5.23 24.79 9.78
N VAL A 439 5.35 25.49 10.91
CA VAL A 439 6.37 26.52 11.15
C VAL A 439 7.78 25.91 11.18
N ALA A 440 7.97 24.80 11.88
CA ALA A 440 9.25 24.11 11.98
C ALA A 440 9.74 23.64 10.60
N GLY A 441 8.85 23.18 9.72
CA GLY A 441 9.18 22.85 8.34
C GLY A 441 9.61 24.06 7.51
N ASN A 442 8.93 25.20 7.65
CA ASN A 442 9.27 26.43 6.94
C ASN A 442 10.64 27.01 7.35
N GLY A 443 10.98 26.97 8.64
CA GLY A 443 12.30 27.41 9.13
C GLY A 443 13.47 26.61 8.52
N LYS A 444 13.26 25.32 8.22
CA LYS A 444 14.24 24.46 7.53
C LYS A 444 14.43 24.87 6.07
N VAL A 445 13.36 25.23 5.36
CA VAL A 445 13.42 25.67 3.96
C VAL A 445 14.16 27.00 3.83
N MET A 446 13.92 27.95 4.73
CA MET A 446 14.64 29.23 4.73
C MET A 446 16.15 29.08 4.96
N ASN A 447 16.55 28.20 5.90
CA ASN A 447 17.97 27.90 6.14
C ASN A 447 18.62 27.20 4.94
N ALA A 448 17.92 26.26 4.28
CA ALA A 448 18.40 25.60 3.07
C ALA A 448 18.52 26.56 1.87
N LEU A 449 17.59 27.50 1.70
CA LEU A 449 17.63 28.53 0.66
C LEU A 449 18.72 29.58 0.91
N SER A 450 19.03 29.90 2.16
CA SER A 450 20.16 30.78 2.51
C SER A 450 21.51 30.16 2.15
N GLN A 451 21.61 28.82 2.17
CA GLN A 451 22.81 28.07 1.76
C GLN A 451 22.87 27.81 0.23
N LYS A 452 21.74 27.84 -0.48
CA LYS A 452 21.67 27.65 -1.95
C LYS A 452 21.11 28.89 -2.67
N LYS A 453 21.81 30.02 -2.60
CA LYS A 453 21.57 31.14 -3.54
C LYS A 453 22.05 30.76 -4.95
N LYS A 454 21.17 30.09 -5.70
CA LYS A 454 21.01 30.06 -7.18
C LYS A 454 20.41 28.71 -7.58
N LYS A 455 19.08 28.58 -7.47
CA LYS A 455 18.20 27.83 -8.38
C LYS A 455 16.79 27.83 -7.77
N LYS A 456 15.80 28.21 -8.57
CA LYS A 456 14.37 28.15 -8.25
C LYS A 456 13.99 26.67 -8.28
N VAL A 457 13.92 26.02 -7.12
CA VAL A 457 13.62 24.59 -6.99
C VAL A 457 12.12 24.44 -6.73
N GLU A 458 11.42 23.79 -7.64
CA GLU A 458 10.01 23.46 -7.52
C GLU A 458 9.87 22.18 -6.67
N PHE A 459 9.35 22.30 -5.45
CA PHE A 459 9.09 21.18 -4.55
C PHE A 459 7.69 20.62 -4.86
N ARG A 460 7.62 19.54 -5.63
CA ARG A 460 6.41 18.73 -5.80
C ARG A 460 6.68 17.31 -5.35
N SER A 461 5.81 16.78 -4.51
CA SER A 461 5.86 15.38 -4.11
C SER A 461 5.34 14.49 -5.24
N PRO A 462 6.12 13.51 -5.67
CA PRO A 462 5.75 12.59 -6.72
C PRO A 462 4.46 11.78 -6.58
N ALA A 463 4.23 11.23 -5.39
CA ALA A 463 3.16 10.26 -5.17
C ALA A 463 1.77 10.89 -5.33
N TRP A 464 1.68 12.16 -4.95
CA TRP A 464 0.46 12.95 -5.01
C TRP A 464 0.21 13.51 -6.40
N PHE A 465 1.25 13.89 -7.15
CA PHE A 465 1.08 14.30 -8.56
C PHE A 465 0.58 13.14 -9.43
N ALA A 466 1.02 11.91 -9.15
CA ALA A 466 0.54 10.72 -9.84
C ALA A 466 -0.97 10.47 -9.58
N LEU A 467 -1.45 10.72 -8.36
CA LEU A 467 -2.86 10.57 -7.99
C LEU A 467 -3.71 11.77 -8.42
N GLU A 468 -3.17 12.99 -8.34
CA GLU A 468 -3.85 14.24 -8.69
C GLU A 468 -4.01 14.41 -10.21
N ASN A 469 -3.11 13.85 -11.03
CA ASN A 469 -3.30 13.78 -12.49
C ASN A 469 -4.41 12.80 -12.91
N ASP A 470 -4.70 11.76 -12.11
CA ASP A 470 -5.89 10.91 -12.32
C ASP A 470 -7.18 11.64 -11.88
N THR A 471 -7.13 12.51 -10.85
CA THR A 471 -8.30 13.27 -10.38
C THR A 471 -8.62 14.50 -11.24
N ARG A 472 -7.62 15.12 -11.87
CA ARG A 472 -7.80 16.31 -12.74
C ARG A 472 -8.57 16.03 -14.03
N LEU A 473 -8.79 14.76 -14.41
CA LEU A 473 -9.71 14.42 -15.50
C LEU A 473 -11.19 14.45 -15.08
N VAL A 474 -11.51 14.45 -13.78
CA VAL A 474 -12.90 14.41 -13.29
C VAL A 474 -13.47 15.81 -13.04
N ILE A 475 -12.63 16.82 -12.77
CA ILE A 475 -13.09 18.22 -12.54
C ILE A 475 -13.23 19.03 -13.85
N LYS A 476 -13.02 18.42 -15.02
CA LYS A 476 -13.27 19.09 -16.32
C LYS A 476 -14.62 18.75 -16.95
N HIS A 477 -15.40 17.82 -16.38
CA HIS A 477 -16.70 17.39 -16.92
C HIS A 477 -17.84 17.33 -15.90
N LEU A 478 -17.71 18.09 -14.81
CA LEU A 478 -18.81 18.69 -14.05
C LEU A 478 -18.56 20.19 -13.98
#